data_AF-A0A355L3Z1-F1
#
_entry.id   AF-A0A355L3Z1-F1
#
_cell.length_a   1.000
_cell.length_b   1.000
_cell.length_c   1.000
_cell.angle_alpha   90.00
_cell.angle_beta   90.00
_cell.angle_gamma   90.00
#
_symmetry.space_group_name_H-M   'P 1'
#
loop_
_entity.id
_entity.type
_entity.pdbx_description
1 polymer ?
#
loop_
_entity_poly.entity_id
_entity_poly.type
_entity_poly.pdbx_seq_one_letter_code
_entity_poly.pdbx_strand_id
1 'polypeptide(L)' 'PKIGTVVDCRHGRGTVVDTAILTGQLKVRLDDTPDGLPVTVSRDEVRVVRET' A
#
# COMPACT_ATOMS: atom_id res chain seq x y z
N PRO A 1 -1.43 6.52 -5.31
CA PRO A 1 -0.07 6.25 -4.81
C PRO A 1 0.72 5.53 -5.90
N LYS A 2 2.01 5.80 -6.07
CA LYS A 2 2.86 5.07 -7.03
C LYS A 2 3.53 3.89 -6.33
N ILE A 3 4.09 2.95 -7.09
CA ILE A 3 4.95 1.90 -6.53
C ILE A 3 6.11 2.57 -5.76
N GLY A 4 6.46 2.02 -4.60
CA GLY A 4 7.44 2.58 -3.66
C GLY A 4 6.88 3.66 -2.72
N THR A 5 5.61 4.06 -2.87
CA THR A 5 4.99 5.02 -1.94
C THR A 5 4.66 4.30 -0.63
N VAL A 6 5.04 4.90 0.50
CA VAL A 6 4.61 4.45 1.82
C VAL A 6 3.18 4.92 2.07
N VAL A 7 2.32 3.98 2.43
CA VAL A 7 0.90 4.21 2.69
C VAL A 7 0.51 3.59 4.02
N ASP A 8 -0.46 4.21 4.66
CA ASP A 8 -1.15 3.67 5.82
C ASP A 8 -2.48 3.10 5.36
N CYS A 9 -2.75 1.84 5.71
CA CYS A 9 -3.97 1.13 5.35
C CYS A 9 -4.58 0.46 6.58
N ARG A 10 -5.79 -0.09 6.48
CA ARG A 10 -6.47 -0.75 7.61
C ARG A 10 -5.68 -1.88 8.28
N HIS A 11 -4.70 -2.45 7.59
CA HIS A 11 -3.84 -3.53 8.10
C HIS A 11 -2.51 -3.00 8.70
N GLY A 12 -2.30 -1.68 8.69
CA GLY A 12 -1.07 -1.03 9.16
C GLY A 12 -0.34 -0.26 8.06
N ARG A 13 0.86 0.20 8.41
CA ARG A 13 1.77 0.90 7.49
C ARG A 13 2.45 -0.09 6.56
N GLY A 14 2.61 0.30 5.31
CA GLY A 14 3.29 -0.52 4.32
C GLY A 14 3.70 0.24 3.07
N THR A 15 4.40 -0.44 2.20
CA THR A 15 4.90 0.11 0.94
C THR A 15 4.13 -0.47 -0.24
N VAL A 16 3.68 0.40 -1.15
CA VAL A 16 3.01 -0.02 -2.39
C VAL A 16 4.01 -0.75 -3.29
N VAL A 17 3.74 -2.01 -3.59
CA VAL A 17 4.57 -2.84 -4.47
C VAL A 17 3.99 -3.01 -5.86
N ASP A 18 2.68 -2.83 -6.03
CA ASP A 18 1.99 -2.90 -7.31
C ASP A 18 0.74 -2.01 -7.32
N THR A 19 0.37 -1.53 -8.51
CA THR A 19 -0.78 -0.64 -8.68
C THR A 19 -1.60 -1.00 -9.92
N ALA A 20 -2.83 -1.43 -9.72
CA ALA A 20 -3.79 -1.68 -10.79
C ALA A 20 -4.61 -0.39 -11.05
N ILE A 21 -4.13 0.43 -11.99
CA ILE A 21 -4.71 1.76 -12.27
C ILE A 21 -6.17 1.67 -12.72
N LEU A 22 -6.49 0.67 -13.54
CA LEU A 22 -7.83 0.46 -14.09
C LEU A 22 -8.88 0.16 -13.01
N THR A 23 -8.52 -0.62 -12.01
CA THR A 23 -9.43 -1.05 -10.93
C THR A 23 -9.30 -0.22 -9.66
N GLY A 24 -8.26 0.62 -9.57
CA GLY A 24 -7.94 1.38 -8.36
C GLY A 24 -7.36 0.54 -7.23
N GLN A 25 -7.03 -0.73 -7.47
CA GLN A 25 -6.43 -1.60 -6.45
C GLN A 25 -4.93 -1.41 -6.32
N LEU A 26 -4.43 -1.54 -5.10
CA LEU A 26 -3.03 -1.43 -4.74
C LEU A 26 -2.61 -2.70 -4.01
N LYS A 27 -1.44 -3.24 -4.34
CA LYS A 27 -0.79 -4.23 -3.49
C LYS A 27 0.19 -3.53 -2.58
N VAL A 28 0.05 -3.75 -1.29
CA VAL A 28 0.86 -3.13 -0.26
C VAL A 28 1.58 -4.23 0.50
N ARG A 29 2.91 -4.15 0.58
CA ARG A 29 3.70 -4.98 1.48
C ARG A 29 3.72 -4.29 2.84
N LEU A 30 3.24 -4.96 3.87
CA LEU A 30 3.19 -4.42 5.23
C LEU A 30 4.59 -4.42 5.84
N ASP A 31 4.91 -3.35 6.59
CA ASP A 31 6.22 -3.20 7.21
C ASP A 31 6.39 -4.16 8.41
N ASP A 32 5.28 -4.52 9.07
CA ASP A 32 5.24 -5.47 10.19
C ASP A 32 5.50 -6.93 9.77
N THR A 33 5.30 -7.25 8.48
CA THR A 33 5.55 -8.61 7.96
C THR A 33 6.18 -8.51 6.56
N PRO A 34 7.48 -8.18 6.48
CA PRO A 34 8.15 -7.94 5.20
C PRO A 34 8.25 -9.18 4.31
N ASP A 35 8.31 -10.37 4.91
CA ASP A 35 8.29 -11.68 4.22
C ASP A 35 6.86 -12.19 3.93
N GLY A 36 5.84 -11.44 4.37
CA GLY A 36 4.44 -11.76 4.16
C GLY A 36 3.99 -11.49 2.73
N LEU A 37 2.87 -12.11 2.34
CA LEU A 37 2.24 -11.82 1.06
C LEU A 37 1.70 -10.38 1.04
N PRO A 38 1.91 -9.62 -0.06
CA PRO A 38 1.32 -8.30 -0.19
C PRO A 38 -0.20 -8.33 -0.11
N VAL A 39 -0.77 -7.39 0.64
CA VAL A 39 -2.22 -7.25 0.79
C VAL A 39 -2.78 -6.37 -0.32
N THR A 40 -3.92 -6.78 -0.88
CA THR A 40 -4.65 -5.96 -1.85
C THR A 40 -5.58 -5.02 -1.10
N VAL A 41 -5.46 -3.72 -1.35
CA VAL A 41 -6.28 -2.65 -0.75
C VAL A 41 -6.74 -1.67 -1.82
N SER A 42 -7.85 -0.98 -1.58
CA SER A 42 -8.31 0.05 -2.51
C SER A 42 -7.52 1.34 -2.34
N ARG A 43 -7.28 2.07 -3.43
CA ARG A 43 -6.64 3.39 -3.39
C ARG A 43 -7.41 4.39 -2.51
N ASP A 44 -8.72 4.26 -2.43
CA ASP A 44 -9.57 5.14 -1.60
C ASP A 44 -9.51 4.79 -0.10
N GLU A 45 -9.04 3.59 0.23
CA GLU A 45 -8.92 3.08 1.61
C GLU A 45 -7.52 3.26 2.20
N VAL A 46 -6.59 3.87 1.45
CA VAL A 46 -5.22 4.10 1.90
C VAL A 46 -4.90 5.58 2.01
N ARG A 47 -4.11 5.94 3.01
CA ARG A 47 -3.59 7.29 3.22
C ARG A 47 -2.11 7.31 2.88
N VAL A 48 -1.70 8.21 1.99
CA VAL A 48 -0.27 8.37 1.68
C VAL A 48 0.43 9.01 2.87
N VAL A 49 1.48 8.35 3.36
CA VAL A 49 2.36 8.91 4.39
C VAL A 49 3.42 9.75 3.68
N ARG A 50 3.36 11.07 3.87
CA ARG A 50 4.44 11.97 3.47
C ARG A 50 5.32 12.18 4.70
N GLU A 51 6.55 11.69 4.66
CA GLU A 51 7.59 12.19 5.55
C GLU A 51 7.92 13.62 5.10
N THR A 52 7.72 14.57 6.03
CA THR A 52 8.08 15.99 5.87
C THR A 52 9.52 16.18 6.29
#